data_AF-A0A1F2Q8M3-F1
#
_entry.id   AF-A0A1F2Q8M3-F1
#
_cell.length_a   1.000
_cell.length_b   1.000
_cell.length_c   1.000
_cell.angle_alpha   90.00
_cell.angle_beta   90.00
_cell.angle_gamma   90.00
#
_symmetry.space_group_name_H-M   'P 1'
#
loop_
_entity.id
_entity.type
_entity.pdbx_description
1 polymer ?
#
loop_
_entity_poly.entity_id
_entity_poly.type
_entity_poly.pdbx_seq_one_letter_code
_entity_poly.pdbx_strand_id
1 'polypeptide(L)' 'MFFLRMLRGVDYLPPEPGELFYSDVARGAWYAKWVAAAYGAGLTADCEEPAQRHDQLFRPNDPVTRAEAACMMARARGP' A
#
# COMPACT_ATOMS: atom_id res chain seq x y z
N MET A 1 0.55 0.99 6.43
CA MET A 1 0.88 1.83 7.61
C MET A 1 2.38 1.89 7.89
N PHE A 2 3.05 0.78 8.26
CA PHE A 2 4.46 0.78 8.71
C PHE A 2 5.45 1.41 7.72
N PHE A 3 5.44 0.99 6.46
CA PHE A 3 6.38 1.47 5.44
C PHE A 3 6.26 2.98 5.14
N LEU A 4 5.05 3.53 5.22
CA LEU A 4 4.84 4.98 5.05
C LEU A 4 5.46 5.78 6.19
N ARG A 5 5.42 5.26 7.42
CA ARG A 5 6.08 5.91 8.56
C ARG A 5 7.60 5.79 8.50
N MET A 6 8.14 4.73 7.90
CA MET A 6 9.57 4.66 7.57
C MET A 6 9.98 5.78 6.60
N LEU A 7 9.14 6.08 5.60
CA LEU A 7 9.42 7.12 4.60
C LEU A 7 9.14 8.55 5.08
N ARG A 8 8.12 8.76 5.92
CA ARG A 8 7.57 10.09 6.23
C ARG A 8 7.67 10.50 7.71
N GLY A 9 8.26 9.64 8.55
CA GLY A 9 8.36 9.84 10.00
C GLY A 9 7.27 9.13 10.80
N VAL A 10 7.56 8.91 12.08
CA VAL A 10 6.72 8.09 12.99
C VAL A 10 5.31 8.66 13.21
N ASP A 11 5.18 9.99 13.18
CA ASP A 11 3.91 10.69 13.42
C ASP A 11 3.10 10.91 12.14
N TYR A 12 3.58 10.40 11.00
CA TYR A 12 2.88 10.58 9.74
C TYR A 12 1.47 9.98 9.77
N LEU A 13 0.51 10.80 9.36
CA LEU A 13 -0.88 10.43 9.12
C LEU A 13 -1.26 10.89 7.70
N PRO A 14 -1.64 9.98 6.79
CA PRO A 14 -2.08 10.37 5.46
C PRO A 14 -3.37 11.20 5.52
N PRO A 15 -3.54 12.19 4.62
CA PRO A 15 -4.83 12.85 4.45
C PRO A 15 -5.86 11.88 3.84
N GLU A 16 -7.14 12.21 3.96
CA GLU A 16 -8.18 11.46 3.27
C GLU A 16 -7.99 11.55 1.74
N PRO A 17 -8.08 10.42 1.01
CA PRO A 17 -7.77 10.40 -0.40
C PRO A 17 -8.90 10.99 -1.25
N GLY A 18 -8.54 11.84 -2.22
CA GLY A 18 -9.46 12.32 -3.24
C GLY A 18 -9.89 11.21 -4.22
N GLU A 19 -8.94 10.32 -4.54
CA GLU A 19 -9.08 9.21 -5.48
C GLU A 19 -8.46 7.93 -4.93
N LEU A 20 -8.97 6.79 -5.36
CA LEU A 20 -8.48 5.46 -5.00
C LEU A 20 -8.15 4.68 -6.27
N PHE A 21 -6.97 4.08 -6.31
CA PHE A 21 -6.54 3.26 -7.44
C PHE A 21 -7.16 1.85 -7.40
N TYR A 22 -7.24 1.26 -6.21
CA TYR A 22 -7.75 -0.10 -6.03
C TYR A 22 -9.27 -0.10 -5.91
N SER A 23 -9.91 -0.97 -6.68
CA SER A 23 -11.37 -1.07 -6.80
C SER A 23 -12.06 -1.74 -5.60
N ASP A 24 -11.33 -2.53 -4.82
CA ASP A 24 -11.79 -3.22 -3.61
C ASP A 24 -11.48 -2.46 -2.31
N VAL A 25 -11.01 -1.22 -2.42
CA VAL A 25 -10.78 -0.33 -1.27
C VAL A 25 -11.95 0.66 -1.20
N ALA A 26 -12.79 0.51 -0.18
CA ALA A 26 -13.90 1.43 0.04
C ALA A 26 -13.40 2.78 0.61
N ARG A 27 -13.90 3.91 0.09
CA ARG A 27 -13.51 5.27 0.52
C ARG A 27 -13.68 5.54 2.02
N GLY A 28 -14.64 4.89 2.68
CA GLY A 28 -14.86 5.01 4.13
C GLY A 28 -14.08 4.03 5.00
N ALA A 29 -13.30 3.11 4.40
CA ALA A 29 -12.52 2.16 5.18
C ALA A 29 -11.39 2.90 5.91
N TRP A 30 -11.16 2.56 7.18
CA TRP A 30 -10.14 3.20 8.02
C TRP A 30 -8.72 3.13 7.40
N TYR A 31 -8.47 2.11 6.57
CA TYR A 31 -7.21 1.87 5.89
C TYR A 31 -7.10 2.55 4.52
N ALA A 32 -8.19 3.09 3.95
CA ALA A 32 -8.22 3.60 2.58
C ALA A 32 -7.14 4.65 2.31
N LYS A 33 -6.98 5.62 3.21
CA LYS A 33 -5.93 6.64 3.13
C LYS A 33 -4.52 6.10 3.18
N TRP A 34 -4.32 5.01 3.91
CA TRP A 34 -3.01 4.36 4.01
C TRP A 34 -2.68 3.59 2.74
N VAL A 35 -3.66 2.92 2.14
CA VAL A 35 -3.49 2.24 0.86
C VAL A 35 -3.23 3.24 -0.25
N ALA A 36 -4.02 4.32 -0.32
CA ALA A 36 -3.84 5.38 -1.31
C ALA A 36 -2.45 6.04 -1.22
N ALA A 37 -2.01 6.38 0.00
CA ALA A 37 -0.69 6.94 0.21
C ALA A 37 0.44 5.95 -0.12
N ALA A 38 0.25 4.65 0.17
CA ALA A 38 1.23 3.63 -0.16
C ALA A 38 1.37 3.44 -1.67
N TYR A 39 0.25 3.44 -2.39
CA TYR A 39 0.22 3.42 -3.84
C TYR A 39 0.91 4.65 -4.44
N GLY A 40 0.54 5.86 -3.97
CA GLY A 40 1.15 7.11 -4.45
C GLY A 40 2.64 7.25 -4.12
N ALA A 41 3.13 6.52 -3.10
CA ALA A 41 4.55 6.41 -2.78
C ALA A 41 5.26 5.27 -3.54
N GLY A 42 4.57 4.55 -4.42
CA GLY A 42 5.11 3.42 -5.18
C GLY A 42 5.43 2.18 -4.33
N LEU A 43 4.95 2.11 -3.09
CA LEU A 43 5.31 1.02 -2.17
C LEU A 43 4.71 -0.31 -2.59
N THR A 44 3.49 -0.30 -3.13
CA THR A 44 2.72 -1.50 -3.47
C THR A 44 2.95 -2.01 -4.89
N ALA A 45 3.55 -1.21 -5.77
CA ALA A 45 3.71 -1.52 -7.20
C ALA A 45 4.36 -2.90 -7.39
N ASP A 46 3.80 -3.82 -8.16
CA ASP A 46 4.42 -5.13 -8.47
C ASP A 46 4.92 -5.97 -7.27
N CYS A 47 4.48 -5.72 -6.03
CA CYS A 47 4.88 -6.54 -4.88
C CYS A 47 4.07 -7.82 -4.75
N GLU A 48 2.80 -7.77 -5.14
CA GLU A 48 1.89 -8.92 -5.11
C GLU A 48 2.40 -10.08 -5.98
N GLU A 49 1.87 -11.27 -5.75
CA GLU A 49 2.16 -12.44 -6.57
C GLU A 49 1.92 -12.15 -8.06
N PRO A 50 2.74 -12.67 -9.00
CA PRO A 50 2.59 -12.37 -10.43
C PRO A 50 1.19 -12.67 -10.98
N ALA A 51 0.53 -13.70 -10.43
CA ALA A 51 -0.84 -14.07 -10.78
C ALA A 51 -1.89 -13.06 -10.30
N GLN A 52 -1.53 -12.06 -9.51
CA GLN A 52 -2.44 -11.07 -8.93
C GLN A 52 -2.26 -9.66 -9.54
N ARG A 53 -1.12 -9.39 -10.21
CA ARG A 53 -0.75 -8.08 -10.79
C ARG A 53 -1.59 -7.58 -11.96
N HIS A 54 -2.51 -8.40 -12.46
CA HIS A 54 -3.26 -8.12 -13.69
C HIS A 54 -4.65 -7.54 -13.43
N ASP A 55 -5.01 -7.31 -12.17
CA ASP A 55 -6.22 -6.59 -11.78
C ASP A 55 -5.88 -5.35 -10.94
N GLN A 56 -6.92 -4.60 -10.58
CA GLN A 56 -6.80 -3.40 -9.75
C GLN A 56 -7.34 -3.68 -8.34
N LEU A 57 -6.86 -4.76 -7.71
CA LEU A 57 -7.26 -5.17 -6.36
C LEU A 57 -6.11 -5.03 -5.36
N PHE A 58 -6.41 -4.54 -4.17
CA PHE A 58 -5.48 -4.47 -3.04
C PHE A 58 -5.54 -5.73 -2.17
N ARG A 59 -6.69 -6.40 -2.14
CA ARG A 59 -6.99 -7.60 -1.34
C ARG A 59 -6.74 -7.36 0.16
N PRO A 60 -7.45 -6.40 0.78
CA PRO A 60 -7.15 -5.95 2.15
C PRO A 60 -7.34 -7.02 3.24
N ASN A 61 -8.07 -8.09 2.95
CA ASN A 61 -8.35 -9.17 3.89
C ASN A 61 -7.46 -10.41 3.67
N ASP A 62 -6.68 -10.43 2.59
CA ASP A 62 -5.76 -11.51 2.32
C ASP A 62 -4.48 -11.34 3.17
N PRO A 63 -3.86 -12.43 3.61
CA PRO A 63 -2.60 -12.34 4.33
C PRO A 63 -1.50 -11.83 3.40
N VAL A 64 -0.73 -10.85 3.86
CA VAL A 64 0.49 -10.42 3.16
C VAL A 64 1.57 -11.49 3.30
N THR A 65 2.18 -11.88 2.19
CA THR A 65 3.31 -12.83 2.20
C THR A 65 4.59 -12.15 2.70
N ARG A 66 5.56 -12.96 3.12
CA ARG A 66 6.90 -12.46 3.48
C ARG A 66 7.59 -11.77 2.30
N ALA A 67 7.40 -12.29 1.09
CA ALA A 67 7.98 -11.74 -0.13
C ALA A 67 7.38 -10.37 -0.46
N GLU A 68 6.06 -10.24 -0.39
CA GLU A 68 5.35 -8.96 -0.56
C GLU A 68 5.80 -7.92 0.45
N ALA A 69 5.83 -8.29 1.74
CA ALA A 69 6.26 -7.38 2.80
C ALA A 69 7.72 -6.94 2.63
N ALA A 70 8.62 -7.85 2.24
CA ALA A 70 10.02 -7.54 1.97
C ALA A 70 10.18 -6.62 0.75
N CYS A 71 9.40 -6.85 -0.31
CA CYS A 71 9.34 -6.00 -1.49
C CYS A 71 8.92 -4.56 -1.13
N MET A 72 7.83 -4.39 -0.35
CA MET A 72 7.37 -3.06 0.08
C MET A 72 8.41 -2.37 0.98
N MET A 73 9.07 -3.14 1.86
CA MET A 73 10.14 -2.64 2.72
C MET A 73 11.35 -2.16 1.92
N ALA A 74 11.77 -2.92 0.91
CA ALA A 74 12.89 -2.56 0.04
C ALA A 74 12.63 -1.21 -0.66
N ARG A 75 11.40 -0.98 -1.12
CA ARG A 75 11.01 0.32 -1.70
C ARG A 75 10.96 1.45 -0.68
N ALA A 76 10.54 1.16 0.54
CA ALA A 76 10.51 2.15 1.62
C ALA A 76 11.92 2.56 2.09
N ARG A 77 12.94 1.72 1.88
CA ARG A 77 14.31 1.99 2.30
C ARG A 77 15.05 2.95 1.35
N GLY A 78 14.53 3.19 0.14
CA GLY A 78 15.22 3.94 -0.92
C GLY A 78 16.35 3.11 -1.57
N PRO A 79 16.92 3.56 -2.71
CA PRO A 79 18.11 2.95 -3.31
C PRO A 79 19.33 3.00 -2.38
#